data_AF-A0A600BH25-F1
#
_entry.id   AF-A0A600BH25-F1
#
_cell.length_a   1.000
_cell.length_b   1.000
_cell.length_c   1.000
_cell.angle_alpha   90.00
_cell.angle_beta   90.00
_cell.angle_gamma   90.00
#
_symmetry.space_group_name_H-M   'P 1'
#
loop_
_entity.id
_entity.type
_entity.pdbx_description
1 polymer ?
#
loop_
_entity_poly.entity_id
_entity_poly.type
_entity_poly.pdbx_seq_one_letter_code
_entity_poly.pdbx_strand_id
1 'polypeptide(L)'
;MHFYVDETGHTGPNLFDRTQPVLSYGVLSSPDDLDKVAEADLAALRKKLGVQRLHAAELGMHRLDEVVDTLLVLQKKHRIRFDVWQVVKRDHAIISFFDQVFDQGMNPAVPRVAYWTPFRYPLLLNLASLFDNELAEKAWRARLEAHDGRSSSLFSEVCSELLARAHTLGDRRYIELITDALSWAMTHFDELGYNCKTGKQKLQIMPNMVGFQFVLRGICSRLGAPNRKADIVVDQQSQFNTTQRELREFYYQIREMPWVHGPGLPVMDVTNMPAEPLVFQSGTKSAGLELVDIYLWIFKRFMEGKELTRPLTRLVYTNRNTGRTDSVSLQSVAKRSKEFLDKLQEPTAEMMKKAREYRDQEEVRRLEHRVQILPPS
;
A
#
# COMPACT_ATOMS: atom_id res chain seq x y z
N MET A 1 12.23 -8.29 -20.31
CA MET A 1 12.24 -8.82 -18.93
C MET A 1 10.84 -9.30 -18.62
N HIS A 2 10.68 -10.40 -17.89
CA HIS A 2 9.38 -11.00 -17.62
C HIS A 2 9.04 -10.83 -16.15
N PHE A 3 7.80 -10.45 -15.88
CA PHE A 3 7.24 -10.27 -14.54
C PHE A 3 5.99 -11.11 -14.41
N TYR A 4 5.85 -11.78 -13.26
CA TYR A 4 4.70 -12.58 -12.89
C TYR A 4 4.19 -12.07 -11.55
N VAL A 5 2.91 -11.74 -11.48
CA VAL A 5 2.28 -11.08 -10.32
C VAL A 5 1.10 -11.91 -9.85
N ASP A 6 1.07 -12.19 -8.56
CA ASP A 6 -0.02 -12.86 -7.87
C ASP A 6 -0.28 -12.15 -6.53
N GLU A 7 -1.45 -12.35 -5.95
CA GLU A 7 -1.78 -11.85 -4.62
C GLU A 7 -2.44 -12.88 -3.72
N THR A 8 -2.31 -12.63 -2.42
CA THR A 8 -2.94 -13.47 -1.41
C THR A 8 -3.44 -12.66 -0.23
N GLY A 9 -4.53 -13.12 0.36
CA GLY A 9 -5.32 -12.39 1.34
C GLY A 9 -6.52 -11.71 0.68
N HIS A 10 -7.62 -11.61 1.42
CA HIS A 10 -8.88 -11.06 0.91
C HIS A 10 -8.68 -9.64 0.35
N THR A 11 -8.99 -9.47 -0.94
CA THR A 11 -8.76 -8.24 -1.73
C THR A 11 -9.90 -7.23 -1.64
N GLY A 12 -11.06 -7.67 -1.15
CA GLY A 12 -12.29 -6.89 -1.07
C GLY A 12 -12.44 -6.04 0.20
N PRO A 13 -13.66 -5.54 0.48
CA PRO A 13 -13.91 -4.48 1.47
C PRO A 13 -13.78 -4.92 2.94
N ASN A 14 -13.72 -6.22 3.23
CA ASN A 14 -13.58 -6.72 4.59
C ASN A 14 -12.12 -6.58 5.08
N LEU A 15 -11.81 -5.41 5.66
CA LEU A 15 -10.47 -5.07 6.15
C LEU A 15 -10.16 -5.65 7.55
N PHE A 16 -11.18 -6.03 8.31
CA PHE A 16 -11.07 -6.35 9.73
C PHE A 16 -11.20 -7.85 10.03
N ASP A 17 -11.12 -8.70 8.99
CA ASP A 17 -10.94 -10.14 9.16
C ASP A 17 -9.60 -10.45 9.82
N ARG A 18 -9.66 -10.87 11.08
CA ARG A 18 -8.49 -11.20 11.91
C ARG A 18 -7.68 -12.39 11.38
N THR A 19 -8.27 -13.24 10.54
CA THR A 19 -7.57 -14.38 9.94
C THR A 19 -6.73 -13.99 8.73
N GLN A 20 -7.05 -12.85 8.11
CA GLN A 20 -6.37 -12.32 6.93
C GLN A 20 -6.09 -10.81 7.05
N PRO A 21 -5.31 -10.37 8.06
CA PRO A 21 -5.10 -8.95 8.36
C PRO A 21 -4.24 -8.21 7.31
N VAL A 22 -3.57 -8.95 6.43
CA VAL A 22 -2.62 -8.43 5.45
C VAL A 22 -2.98 -8.95 4.06
N LEU A 23 -3.02 -8.05 3.08
CA LEU A 23 -2.95 -8.40 1.66
C LEU A 23 -1.48 -8.39 1.24
N SER A 24 -1.02 -9.39 0.50
CA SER A 24 0.35 -9.46 -0.02
C SER A 24 0.34 -9.69 -1.53
N TYR A 25 1.12 -8.90 -2.26
CA TYR A 25 1.46 -9.12 -3.66
C TYR A 25 2.85 -9.75 -3.75
N GLY A 26 2.97 -10.82 -4.54
CA GLY A 26 4.25 -11.39 -4.96
C GLY A 26 4.57 -10.93 -6.37
N VAL A 27 5.82 -10.52 -6.61
CA VAL A 27 6.31 -10.19 -7.96
C VAL A 27 7.58 -10.97 -8.23
N LEU A 28 7.49 -11.92 -9.14
CA LEU A 28 8.63 -12.67 -9.62
C LEU A 28 9.13 -12.03 -10.91
N SER A 29 10.44 -11.75 -10.98
CA SER A 29 11.08 -11.16 -12.16
C SER A 29 12.24 -12.01 -12.68
N SER A 30 12.36 -12.08 -14.01
CA SER A 30 13.39 -12.87 -14.71
C SER A 30 13.75 -12.22 -16.07
N PRO A 31 15.02 -12.30 -16.53
CA PRO A 31 15.35 -11.99 -17.91
C PRO A 31 14.71 -12.97 -18.91
N ASP A 32 14.48 -14.21 -18.50
CA ASP A 32 13.91 -15.29 -19.32
C ASP A 32 12.40 -15.45 -19.10
N ASP A 33 11.69 -15.88 -20.14
CA ASP A 33 10.26 -16.20 -20.10
C ASP A 33 10.02 -17.54 -19.36
N LEU A 34 9.58 -17.46 -18.11
CA LEU A 34 9.42 -18.61 -17.22
C LEU A 34 8.29 -19.55 -17.64
N ASP A 35 7.30 -19.04 -18.40
CA ASP A 35 6.26 -19.90 -18.98
C ASP A 35 6.83 -20.90 -19.99
N LYS A 36 7.99 -20.60 -20.56
CA LYS A 36 8.71 -21.49 -21.47
C LYS A 36 9.83 -22.24 -20.78
N VAL A 37 10.69 -21.54 -20.03
CA VAL A 37 11.94 -22.12 -19.56
C VAL A 37 11.79 -22.96 -18.29
N ALA A 38 10.74 -22.75 -17.48
CA ALA A 38 10.51 -23.51 -16.25
C ALA A 38 9.50 -24.66 -16.43
N GLU A 39 8.70 -24.66 -17.50
CA GLU A 39 7.58 -25.59 -17.66
C GLU A 39 8.01 -27.07 -17.64
N ALA A 40 9.15 -27.43 -18.26
CA ALA A 40 9.63 -28.80 -18.23
C ALA A 40 9.95 -29.29 -16.80
N ASP A 41 10.60 -28.45 -16.00
CA ASP A 41 10.93 -28.73 -14.60
C ASP A 41 9.66 -28.80 -13.73
N LEU A 42 8.70 -27.88 -13.93
CA LEU A 42 7.44 -27.88 -13.19
C LEU A 42 6.56 -29.06 -13.58
N ALA A 43 6.48 -29.42 -14.86
CA ALA A 43 5.74 -30.61 -15.31
C ALA A 43 6.28 -31.90 -14.68
N ALA A 44 7.61 -32.02 -14.55
CA ALA A 44 8.23 -33.13 -13.85
C ALA A 44 7.86 -33.17 -12.35
N LEU A 45 7.84 -32.02 -11.68
CA LEU A 45 7.39 -31.91 -10.28
C LEU A 45 5.91 -32.26 -10.11
N ARG A 46 5.03 -31.72 -10.98
CA ARG A 46 3.59 -32.01 -11.01
C ARG A 46 3.36 -33.52 -11.15
N LYS A 47 4.06 -34.18 -12.08
CA LYS A 47 4.02 -35.63 -12.27
C LYS A 47 4.51 -36.40 -11.04
N LYS A 48 5.65 -36.00 -10.45
CA LYS A 48 6.21 -36.62 -9.25
C LYS A 48 5.24 -36.54 -8.07
N LEU A 49 4.60 -35.39 -7.88
CA LEU A 49 3.68 -35.14 -6.78
C LEU A 49 2.25 -35.62 -7.07
N GLY A 50 1.93 -36.02 -8.31
CA GLY A 50 0.59 -36.45 -8.71
C GLY A 50 -0.45 -35.33 -8.67
N VAL A 51 -0.06 -34.09 -9.02
CA VAL A 51 -0.94 -32.91 -9.02
C VAL A 51 -1.03 -32.29 -10.40
N GLN A 52 -2.14 -31.60 -10.68
CA GLN A 52 -2.30 -30.84 -11.93
C GLN A 52 -1.62 -29.47 -11.88
N ARG A 53 -1.48 -28.89 -10.68
CA ARG A 53 -0.82 -27.62 -10.39
C ARG A 53 -0.16 -27.72 -9.02
N LEU A 54 1.01 -27.10 -8.88
CA LEU A 54 1.75 -26.91 -7.64
C LEU A 54 1.14 -25.74 -6.85
N HIS A 55 -0.12 -25.89 -6.45
CA HIS A 55 -0.80 -24.87 -5.65
C HIS A 55 -0.32 -24.96 -4.19
N ALA A 56 0.38 -23.93 -3.71
CA ALA A 56 1.15 -23.99 -2.47
C ALA A 56 0.30 -24.32 -1.24
N ALA A 57 -0.91 -23.76 -1.16
CA ALA A 57 -1.84 -24.03 -0.07
C ALA A 57 -2.35 -25.47 -0.06
N GLU A 58 -2.43 -26.15 -1.22
CA GLU A 58 -2.88 -27.53 -1.34
C GLU A 58 -1.75 -28.52 -1.06
N LEU A 59 -0.52 -28.16 -1.43
CA LEU A 59 0.67 -28.97 -1.18
C LEU A 59 1.02 -28.99 0.32
N GLY A 60 0.92 -27.85 0.99
CA GLY A 60 1.35 -27.70 2.39
C GLY A 60 2.88 -27.84 2.57
N MET A 61 3.36 -27.69 3.81
CA MET A 61 4.81 -27.58 4.07
C MET A 61 5.63 -28.78 3.61
N HIS A 62 5.18 -30.01 3.91
CA HIS A 62 5.98 -31.21 3.66
C HIS A 62 6.15 -31.52 2.17
N ARG A 63 5.09 -31.34 1.36
CA ARG A 63 5.20 -31.56 -0.09
C ARG A 63 5.93 -30.41 -0.77
N LEU A 64 5.87 -29.20 -0.21
CA LEU A 64 6.68 -28.08 -0.69
C LEU A 64 8.19 -28.30 -0.44
N ASP A 65 8.60 -29.03 0.59
CA ASP A 65 10.02 -29.37 0.79
C ASP A 65 10.60 -30.11 -0.43
N GLU A 66 9.79 -30.96 -1.06
CA GLU A 66 10.20 -31.74 -2.24
C GLU A 66 10.41 -30.92 -3.51
N VAL A 67 9.93 -29.67 -3.56
CA VAL A 67 10.10 -28.80 -4.73
C VAL A 67 11.28 -27.83 -4.59
N VAL A 68 11.76 -27.57 -3.37
CA VAL A 68 12.71 -26.48 -3.07
C VAL A 68 14.00 -26.58 -3.88
N ASP A 69 14.59 -27.76 -4.02
CA ASP A 69 15.86 -27.92 -4.74
C ASP A 69 15.71 -27.51 -6.22
N THR A 70 14.62 -27.92 -6.87
CA THR A 70 14.30 -27.50 -8.24
C THR A 70 14.08 -25.99 -8.32
N LEU A 71 13.37 -25.40 -7.34
CA LEU A 71 13.15 -23.95 -7.29
C LEU A 71 14.46 -23.17 -7.18
N LEU A 72 15.41 -23.64 -6.37
CA LEU A 72 16.72 -23.01 -6.21
C LEU A 72 17.57 -23.12 -7.49
N VAL A 73 17.50 -24.25 -8.19
CA VAL A 73 18.17 -24.44 -9.49
C VAL A 73 17.59 -23.48 -10.53
N LEU A 74 16.26 -23.43 -10.66
CA LEU A 74 15.56 -22.50 -11.55
C LEU A 74 15.91 -21.06 -11.21
N GLN A 75 15.93 -20.72 -9.91
CA GLN A 75 16.23 -19.38 -9.45
C GLN A 75 17.61 -18.91 -9.90
N LYS A 76 18.62 -19.77 -9.72
CA LYS A 76 19.99 -19.46 -10.13
C LYS A 76 20.12 -19.41 -11.65
N LYS A 77 19.58 -20.41 -12.35
CA LYS A 77 19.68 -20.56 -13.81
C LYS A 77 19.04 -19.39 -14.56
N HIS A 78 17.85 -18.99 -14.12
CA HIS A 78 17.05 -17.95 -14.77
C HIS A 78 17.08 -16.62 -14.03
N ARG A 79 18.02 -16.45 -13.07
CA ARG A 79 18.22 -15.20 -12.31
C ARG A 79 16.91 -14.65 -11.70
N ILE A 80 16.06 -15.54 -11.21
CA ILE A 80 14.76 -15.18 -10.64
C ILE A 80 14.98 -14.32 -9.39
N ARG A 81 14.26 -13.21 -9.32
CA ARG A 81 14.15 -12.39 -8.10
C ARG A 81 12.70 -12.28 -7.69
N PHE A 82 12.47 -12.30 -6.39
CA PHE A 82 11.13 -12.23 -5.81
C PHE A 82 10.97 -11.03 -4.90
N ASP A 83 9.98 -10.19 -5.18
CA ASP A 83 9.60 -9.04 -4.38
C ASP A 83 8.25 -9.27 -3.71
N VAL A 84 8.04 -8.66 -2.55
CA VAL A 84 6.78 -8.74 -1.82
C VAL A 84 6.32 -7.36 -1.38
N TRP A 85 5.07 -7.03 -1.68
CA TRP A 85 4.44 -5.76 -1.30
C TRP A 85 3.22 -6.05 -0.44
N GLN A 86 3.14 -5.45 0.74
CA GLN A 86 2.06 -5.72 1.70
C GLN A 86 1.17 -4.50 1.96
N VAL A 87 -0.10 -4.75 2.22
CA VAL A 87 -1.04 -3.75 2.75
C VAL A 87 -1.62 -4.31 4.05
N VAL A 88 -1.28 -3.67 5.17
CA VAL A 88 -1.89 -3.98 6.47
C VAL A 88 -3.28 -3.35 6.49
N LYS A 89 -4.32 -4.18 6.50
CA LYS A 89 -5.68 -3.74 6.17
C LYS A 89 -6.28 -2.78 7.18
N ARG A 90 -6.08 -3.04 8.47
CA ARG A 90 -6.47 -2.11 9.55
C ARG A 90 -5.82 -0.74 9.36
N ASP A 91 -4.51 -0.74 9.11
CA ASP A 91 -3.74 0.49 8.94
C ASP A 91 -4.18 1.24 7.68
N HIS A 92 -4.51 0.52 6.60
CA HIS A 92 -5.06 1.11 5.38
C HIS A 92 -6.36 1.88 5.62
N ALA A 93 -7.25 1.39 6.49
CA ALA A 93 -8.47 2.13 6.85
C ALA A 93 -8.14 3.49 7.50
N ILE A 94 -7.17 3.51 8.43
CA ILE A 94 -6.74 4.72 9.14
C ILE A 94 -5.98 5.67 8.21
N ILE A 95 -5.08 5.15 7.38
CA ILE A 95 -4.34 5.92 6.38
C ILE A 95 -5.32 6.54 5.37
N SER A 96 -6.30 5.78 4.90
CA SER A 96 -7.33 6.29 3.99
C SER A 96 -8.21 7.36 4.62
N PHE A 97 -8.52 7.25 5.92
CA PHE A 97 -9.22 8.31 6.65
C PHE A 97 -8.36 9.57 6.71
N PHE A 98 -7.08 9.43 7.11
CA PHE A 98 -6.14 10.54 7.17
C PHE A 98 -5.97 11.23 5.81
N ASP A 99 -5.71 10.47 4.74
CA ASP A 99 -5.47 11.02 3.41
C ASP A 99 -6.69 11.76 2.84
N GLN A 100 -7.91 11.48 3.30
CA GLN A 100 -9.07 12.28 2.91
C GLN A 100 -9.28 13.50 3.81
N VAL A 101 -9.21 13.29 5.14
CA VAL A 101 -9.59 14.31 6.11
C VAL A 101 -8.49 15.37 6.28
N PHE A 102 -7.24 14.98 6.12
CA PHE A 102 -6.08 15.84 6.38
C PHE A 102 -5.41 16.35 5.10
N ASP A 103 -5.91 16.00 3.92
CA ASP A 103 -5.37 16.57 2.68
C ASP A 103 -5.66 18.06 2.65
N GLN A 104 -4.61 18.89 2.70
CA GLN A 104 -4.77 20.34 2.70
C GLN A 104 -5.51 20.85 1.45
N GLY A 105 -5.43 20.14 0.32
CA GLY A 105 -6.18 20.48 -0.90
C GLY A 105 -7.69 20.28 -0.75
N MET A 106 -8.12 19.43 0.18
CA MET A 106 -9.53 19.15 0.48
C MET A 106 -9.99 19.83 1.78
N ASN A 107 -9.09 19.97 2.75
CA ASN A 107 -9.35 20.54 4.07
C ASN A 107 -8.44 21.75 4.33
N PRO A 108 -8.95 22.98 4.17
CA PRO A 108 -8.17 24.20 4.34
C PRO A 108 -7.75 24.46 5.79
N ALA A 109 -8.37 23.79 6.77
CA ALA A 109 -7.97 23.86 8.18
C ALA A 109 -6.67 23.10 8.49
N VAL A 110 -6.08 22.42 7.50
CA VAL A 110 -4.76 21.78 7.62
C VAL A 110 -3.67 22.66 7.01
N PRO A 111 -2.57 22.96 7.72
CA PRO A 111 -1.45 23.70 7.14
C PRO A 111 -0.76 22.88 6.05
N ARG A 112 -0.26 23.53 4.99
CA ARG A 112 0.40 22.84 3.88
C ARG A 112 1.59 22.00 4.33
N VAL A 113 2.38 22.52 5.27
CA VAL A 113 3.55 21.83 5.82
C VAL A 113 3.17 20.54 6.55
N ALA A 114 1.99 20.49 7.16
CA ALA A 114 1.55 19.34 7.93
C ALA A 114 1.19 18.13 7.04
N TYR A 115 0.79 18.35 5.78
CA TYR A 115 0.36 17.27 4.87
C TYR A 115 1.28 17.05 3.66
N TRP A 116 1.79 18.11 3.04
CA TRP A 116 2.61 18.06 1.82
C TRP A 116 4.12 17.95 2.10
N THR A 117 4.49 17.54 3.31
CA THR A 117 5.89 17.26 3.69
C THR A 117 5.95 16.01 4.57
N PRO A 118 7.15 15.49 4.90
CA PRO A 118 7.30 14.37 5.83
C PRO A 118 6.71 14.58 7.22
N PHE A 119 6.34 15.81 7.62
CA PHE A 119 5.58 16.05 8.86
C PHE A 119 4.18 15.43 8.85
N ARG A 120 3.67 14.98 7.69
CA ARG A 120 2.46 14.17 7.61
C ARG A 120 2.59 12.84 8.35
N TYR A 121 3.80 12.28 8.43
CA TYR A 121 4.02 10.98 9.06
C TYR A 121 3.79 11.04 10.58
N PRO A 122 4.43 11.93 11.36
CA PRO A 122 4.13 12.04 12.78
C PRO A 122 2.70 12.54 13.04
N LEU A 123 2.12 13.38 12.18
CA LEU A 123 0.70 13.78 12.31
C LEU A 123 -0.24 12.57 12.19
N LEU A 124 -0.07 11.75 11.14
CA LEU A 124 -0.80 10.49 10.94
C LEU A 124 -0.61 9.54 12.12
N LEU A 125 0.61 9.39 12.66
CA LEU A 125 0.86 8.51 13.81
C LEU A 125 0.15 8.97 15.09
N ASN A 126 0.12 10.28 15.34
CA ASN A 126 -0.64 10.84 16.46
C ASN A 126 -2.14 10.59 16.28
N LEU A 127 -2.69 10.88 15.09
CA LEU A 127 -4.09 10.57 14.78
C LEU A 127 -4.38 9.07 14.97
N ALA A 128 -3.52 8.20 14.44
CA ALA A 128 -3.68 6.75 14.51
C ALA A 128 -3.68 6.21 15.94
N SER A 129 -3.01 6.88 16.88
CA SER A 129 -3.03 6.50 18.31
C SER A 129 -4.40 6.71 18.97
N LEU A 130 -5.28 7.51 18.37
CA LEU A 130 -6.65 7.73 18.85
C LEU A 130 -7.63 6.65 18.39
N PHE A 131 -7.24 5.84 17.39
CA PHE A 131 -8.08 4.78 16.80
C PHE A 131 -7.96 3.45 17.53
N ASP A 132 -9.10 2.91 17.97
CA ASP A 132 -9.25 1.47 18.22
C ASP A 132 -9.76 0.74 16.94
N ASN A 133 -9.97 -0.57 17.04
CA ASN A 133 -10.42 -1.38 15.90
C ASN A 133 -11.86 -1.06 15.47
N GLU A 134 -12.75 -0.78 16.41
CA GLU A 134 -14.15 -0.50 16.11
C GLU A 134 -14.28 0.84 15.39
N LEU A 135 -13.56 1.85 15.85
CA LEU A 135 -13.54 3.17 15.26
C LEU A 135 -12.93 3.16 13.85
N ALA A 136 -11.85 2.42 13.64
CA ALA A 136 -11.23 2.25 12.33
C ALA A 136 -12.18 1.53 11.36
N GLU A 137 -12.91 0.52 11.84
CA GLU A 137 -13.92 -0.18 11.04
C GLU A 137 -15.09 0.73 10.68
N LYS A 138 -15.57 1.54 11.63
CA LYS A 138 -16.62 2.52 11.38
C LYS A 138 -16.20 3.57 10.35
N ALA A 139 -14.97 4.08 10.44
CA ALA A 139 -14.40 5.01 9.46
C ALA A 139 -14.39 4.42 8.05
N TRP A 140 -13.96 3.16 7.92
CA TRP A 140 -13.95 2.45 6.65
C TRP A 140 -15.37 2.17 6.11
N ARG A 141 -16.31 1.79 6.97
CA ARG A 141 -17.72 1.62 6.59
C ARG A 141 -18.32 2.94 6.08
N ALA A 142 -18.05 4.05 6.76
CA ALA A 142 -18.44 5.38 6.30
C ALA A 142 -17.86 5.68 4.92
N ARG A 143 -16.59 5.34 4.67
CA ARG A 143 -15.90 5.55 3.38
C ARG A 143 -16.59 4.79 2.23
N LEU A 144 -17.09 3.59 2.51
CA LEU A 144 -17.74 2.71 1.52
C LEU A 144 -19.25 2.91 1.39
N GLU A 145 -19.89 3.63 2.30
CA GLU A 145 -21.32 3.94 2.23
C GLU A 145 -21.57 4.92 1.09
N ALA A 146 -22.40 4.55 0.11
CA ALA A 146 -22.66 5.40 -1.06
C ALA A 146 -23.61 6.55 -0.75
N HIS A 147 -24.53 6.36 0.21
CA HIS A 147 -25.51 7.36 0.58
C HIS A 147 -24.92 8.41 1.52
N ASP A 148 -24.97 9.70 1.12
CA ASP A 148 -24.40 10.82 1.88
C ASP A 148 -24.85 10.87 3.33
N GLY A 149 -26.16 10.93 3.59
CA GLY A 149 -26.66 11.05 4.96
C GLY A 149 -26.19 9.92 5.91
N ARG A 150 -26.15 8.67 5.42
CA ARG A 150 -25.66 7.53 6.23
C ARG A 150 -24.16 7.60 6.44
N SER A 151 -23.40 7.96 5.40
CA SER A 151 -21.96 8.11 5.50
C SER A 151 -21.57 9.26 6.45
N SER A 152 -22.22 10.41 6.30
CA SER A 152 -22.04 11.60 7.14
C SER A 152 -22.36 11.29 8.61
N SER A 153 -23.42 10.53 8.90
CA SER A 153 -23.73 10.09 10.27
C SER A 153 -22.59 9.26 10.87
N LEU A 154 -22.16 8.20 10.16
CA LEU A 154 -21.07 7.33 10.62
C LEU A 154 -19.74 8.09 10.76
N PHE A 155 -19.45 8.98 9.81
CA PHE A 155 -18.26 9.82 9.81
C PHE A 155 -18.25 10.82 10.98
N SER A 156 -19.40 11.43 11.28
CA SER A 156 -19.55 12.37 12.39
C SER A 156 -19.38 11.69 13.74
N GLU A 157 -19.88 10.46 13.90
CA GLU A 157 -19.61 9.63 15.08
C GLU A 157 -18.11 9.36 15.23
N VAL A 158 -17.43 9.00 14.14
CA VAL A 158 -15.97 8.77 14.15
C VAL A 158 -15.24 10.03 14.59
N CYS A 159 -15.53 11.18 13.97
CA CYS A 159 -14.84 12.43 14.28
C CYS A 159 -15.13 12.90 15.71
N SER A 160 -16.36 12.76 16.20
CA SER A 160 -16.74 13.11 17.59
C SER A 160 -15.93 12.30 18.61
N GLU A 161 -15.79 11.00 18.37
CA GLU A 161 -15.00 10.12 19.24
C GLU A 161 -13.50 10.47 19.20
N LEU A 162 -12.96 10.76 18.00
CA LEU A 162 -11.57 11.20 17.86
C LEU A 162 -11.32 12.55 18.55
N LEU A 163 -12.25 13.50 18.43
CA LEU A 163 -12.20 14.79 19.12
C LEU A 163 -12.23 14.61 20.64
N ALA A 164 -13.09 13.73 21.14
CA ALA A 164 -13.16 13.41 22.57
C ALA A 164 -11.84 12.82 23.09
N ARG A 165 -11.09 12.08 22.25
CA ARG A 165 -9.79 11.49 22.61
C ARG A 165 -8.60 12.40 22.36
N ALA A 166 -8.73 13.47 21.58
CA ALA A 166 -7.60 14.30 21.15
C ALA A 166 -6.78 14.87 22.32
N HIS A 167 -7.42 15.20 23.45
CA HIS A 167 -6.76 15.70 24.65
C HIS A 167 -5.74 14.73 25.28
N THR A 168 -5.78 13.44 24.91
CA THR A 168 -4.84 12.42 25.39
C THR A 168 -3.47 12.50 24.72
N LEU A 169 -3.35 13.27 23.63
CA LEU A 169 -2.07 13.50 22.96
C LEU A 169 -1.16 14.39 23.81
N GLY A 170 0.16 14.15 23.76
CA GLY A 170 1.12 14.92 24.56
C GLY A 170 1.48 16.30 24.01
N ASP A 171 1.32 16.51 22.70
CA ASP A 171 1.76 17.75 22.02
C ASP A 171 0.56 18.66 21.69
N ARG A 172 0.58 19.87 22.25
CA ARG A 172 -0.49 20.87 22.05
C ARG A 172 -0.74 21.22 20.59
N ARG A 173 0.30 21.22 19.75
CA ARG A 173 0.16 21.52 18.33
C ARG A 173 -0.51 20.38 17.59
N TYR A 174 -0.24 19.12 17.93
CA TYR A 174 -0.98 18.01 17.34
C TYR A 174 -2.45 18.00 17.77
N ILE A 175 -2.73 18.32 19.04
CA ILE A 175 -4.11 18.50 19.52
C ILE A 175 -4.83 19.55 18.65
N GLU A 176 -4.25 20.74 18.52
CA GLU A 176 -4.83 21.83 17.74
C GLU A 176 -5.11 21.43 16.28
N LEU A 177 -4.10 20.87 15.60
CA LEU A 177 -4.22 20.51 14.18
C LEU A 177 -5.24 19.39 13.94
N ILE A 178 -5.27 18.38 14.80
CA ILE A 178 -6.24 17.28 14.70
C ILE A 178 -7.65 17.79 15.00
N THR A 179 -7.82 18.58 16.06
CA THR A 179 -9.12 19.15 16.42
C THR A 179 -9.67 20.02 15.31
N ASP A 180 -8.87 20.94 14.76
CA ASP A 180 -9.33 21.87 13.74
C ASP A 180 -9.65 21.14 12.42
N ALA A 181 -8.83 20.17 12.02
CA ALA A 181 -9.07 19.37 10.81
C ALA A 181 -10.35 18.53 10.92
N LEU A 182 -10.55 17.81 12.04
CA LEU A 182 -11.75 17.02 12.29
C LEU A 182 -13.00 17.90 12.36
N SER A 183 -12.90 19.04 13.06
CA SER A 183 -14.03 19.96 13.23
C SER A 183 -14.50 20.53 11.89
N TRP A 184 -13.55 20.98 11.06
CA TRP A 184 -13.87 21.48 9.73
C TRP A 184 -14.51 20.39 8.87
N ALA A 185 -13.93 19.18 8.88
CA ALA A 185 -14.40 18.05 8.08
C ALA A 185 -15.82 17.59 8.45
N MET A 186 -16.19 17.65 9.73
CA MET A 186 -17.55 17.35 10.18
C MET A 186 -18.57 18.36 9.65
N THR A 187 -18.23 19.66 9.69
CA THR A 187 -19.14 20.73 9.23
C THR A 187 -19.24 20.80 7.71
N HIS A 188 -18.20 20.41 6.98
CA HIS A 188 -18.11 20.52 5.52
C HIS A 188 -18.00 19.14 4.84
N PHE A 189 -18.74 18.15 5.34
CA PHE A 189 -18.69 16.77 4.84
C PHE A 189 -18.92 16.67 3.32
N ASP A 190 -19.89 17.42 2.80
CA ASP A 190 -20.25 17.41 1.39
C ASP A 190 -19.12 17.96 0.50
N GLU A 191 -18.37 18.95 0.98
CA GLU A 191 -17.20 19.52 0.29
C GLU A 191 -15.98 18.60 0.35
N LEU A 192 -15.85 17.85 1.45
CA LEU A 192 -14.72 16.93 1.66
C LEU A 192 -14.71 15.78 0.65
N GLY A 193 -15.87 15.39 0.11
CA GLY A 193 -15.98 14.25 -0.81
C GLY A 193 -15.57 12.93 -0.15
N TYR A 194 -15.95 12.72 1.11
CA TYR A 194 -15.41 11.63 1.91
C TYR A 194 -15.77 10.24 1.40
N ASN A 195 -16.96 9.98 0.87
CA ASN A 195 -17.41 8.61 0.58
C ASN A 195 -17.48 8.25 -0.90
N CYS A 196 -17.27 6.96 -1.19
CA CYS A 196 -17.34 6.44 -2.56
C CYS A 196 -18.79 6.28 -3.02
N LYS A 197 -19.16 7.02 -4.07
CA LYS A 197 -20.48 7.01 -4.70
C LYS A 197 -20.68 5.87 -5.68
N THR A 198 -19.61 5.48 -6.37
CA THR A 198 -19.67 4.49 -7.46
C THR A 198 -18.86 3.24 -7.12
N GLY A 199 -19.23 2.12 -7.77
CA GLY A 199 -18.44 0.88 -7.67
C GLY A 199 -16.99 1.08 -8.11
N LYS A 200 -16.75 1.90 -9.14
CA LYS A 200 -15.40 2.23 -9.61
C LYS A 200 -14.57 2.94 -8.55
N GLN A 201 -15.12 3.97 -7.91
CA GLN A 201 -14.45 4.66 -6.80
C GLN A 201 -14.14 3.71 -5.64
N LYS A 202 -15.07 2.80 -5.30
CA LYS A 202 -14.84 1.78 -4.27
C LYS A 202 -13.64 0.90 -4.63
N LEU A 203 -13.59 0.38 -5.87
CA LEU A 203 -12.47 -0.48 -6.32
C LEU A 203 -11.12 0.25 -6.29
N GLN A 204 -11.09 1.55 -6.59
CA GLN A 204 -9.86 2.35 -6.60
C GLN A 204 -9.23 2.54 -5.21
N ILE A 205 -10.04 2.51 -4.14
CA ILE A 205 -9.55 2.66 -2.76
C ILE A 205 -9.32 1.32 -2.05
N MET A 206 -9.63 0.18 -2.68
CA MET A 206 -9.43 -1.13 -2.09
C MET A 206 -7.93 -1.43 -1.89
N PRO A 207 -7.57 -2.25 -0.88
CA PRO A 207 -6.18 -2.68 -0.67
C PRO A 207 -5.52 -3.27 -1.91
N ASN A 208 -6.29 -3.98 -2.76
CA ASN A 208 -5.79 -4.52 -4.03
C ASN A 208 -5.20 -3.42 -4.92
N MET A 209 -5.94 -2.34 -5.15
CA MET A 209 -5.48 -1.25 -5.99
C MET A 209 -4.29 -0.51 -5.37
N VAL A 210 -4.33 -0.29 -4.06
CA VAL A 210 -3.22 0.34 -3.35
C VAL A 210 -1.96 -0.51 -3.44
N GLY A 211 -2.05 -1.82 -3.18
CA GLY A 211 -0.91 -2.75 -3.31
C GLY A 211 -0.38 -2.83 -4.75
N PHE A 212 -1.27 -2.83 -5.74
CA PHE A 212 -0.87 -2.90 -7.14
C PHE A 212 -0.11 -1.65 -7.62
N GLN A 213 -0.35 -0.47 -7.04
CA GLN A 213 0.48 0.71 -7.29
C GLN A 213 1.95 0.47 -6.89
N PHE A 214 2.20 -0.22 -5.77
CA PHE A 214 3.55 -0.58 -5.34
C PHE A 214 4.17 -1.65 -6.25
N VAL A 215 3.38 -2.61 -6.73
CA VAL A 215 3.82 -3.59 -7.74
C VAL A 215 4.36 -2.87 -8.98
N LEU A 216 3.58 -1.98 -9.57
CA LEU A 216 3.97 -1.25 -10.78
C LEU A 216 5.21 -0.38 -10.56
N ARG A 217 5.29 0.34 -9.44
CA ARG A 217 6.48 1.12 -9.08
C ARG A 217 7.70 0.24 -8.84
N GLY A 218 7.51 -0.92 -8.22
CA GLY A 218 8.54 -1.93 -8.02
C GLY A 218 9.11 -2.44 -9.34
N ILE A 219 8.25 -2.71 -10.31
CA ILE A 219 8.62 -3.10 -11.68
C ILE A 219 9.41 -1.99 -12.37
N CYS A 220 8.94 -0.73 -12.35
CA CYS A 220 9.67 0.41 -12.92
C CYS A 220 11.08 0.54 -12.32
N SER A 221 11.19 0.41 -11.00
CA SER A 221 12.47 0.46 -10.30
C SER A 221 13.36 -0.77 -10.58
N ARG A 222 12.78 -1.93 -10.94
CA ARG A 222 13.53 -3.13 -11.38
C ARG A 222 14.08 -2.96 -12.79
N LEU A 223 13.30 -2.35 -13.69
CA LEU A 223 13.69 -2.08 -15.06
C LEU A 223 14.84 -1.09 -15.13
N GLY A 224 14.79 -0.03 -14.32
CA GLY A 224 15.91 0.89 -14.09
C GLY A 224 16.31 1.76 -15.29
N ALA A 225 15.63 1.66 -16.43
CA ALA A 225 15.78 2.55 -17.57
C ALA A 225 14.48 2.63 -18.39
N PRO A 226 14.21 3.77 -19.03
CA PRO A 226 13.02 3.94 -19.87
C PRO A 226 13.10 3.04 -21.11
N ASN A 227 11.93 2.74 -21.70
CA ASN A 227 11.79 1.98 -22.94
C ASN A 227 12.34 0.53 -22.91
N ARG A 228 12.72 -0.01 -21.73
CA ARG A 228 13.01 -1.44 -21.61
C ARG A 228 11.72 -2.24 -21.77
N LYS A 229 11.70 -3.13 -22.77
CA LYS A 229 10.58 -4.04 -22.99
C LYS A 229 10.39 -4.97 -21.80
N ALA A 230 9.14 -5.09 -21.37
CA ALA A 230 8.79 -6.01 -20.31
C ALA A 230 7.40 -6.60 -20.49
N ASP A 231 7.29 -7.90 -20.33
CA ASP A 231 6.02 -8.60 -20.27
C ASP A 231 5.61 -8.72 -18.80
N ILE A 232 4.40 -8.26 -18.48
CA ILE A 232 3.84 -8.34 -17.14
C ILE A 232 2.61 -9.23 -17.19
N VAL A 233 2.75 -10.44 -16.64
CA VAL A 233 1.66 -11.41 -16.48
C VAL A 233 1.12 -11.29 -15.07
N VAL A 234 -0.19 -11.08 -14.94
CA VAL A 234 -0.90 -10.95 -13.67
C VAL A 234 -1.92 -12.07 -13.55
N ASP A 235 -2.05 -12.68 -12.38
CA ASP A 235 -3.08 -13.71 -12.16
C ASP A 235 -4.48 -13.15 -12.41
N GLN A 236 -5.33 -14.02 -12.94
CA GLN A 236 -6.65 -13.63 -13.40
C GLN A 236 -7.61 -13.44 -12.22
N GLN A 237 -8.08 -12.20 -12.04
CA GLN A 237 -9.08 -11.80 -11.06
C GLN A 237 -10.26 -11.08 -11.72
N SER A 238 -11.46 -11.63 -11.56
CA SER A 238 -12.69 -11.05 -12.14
C SER A 238 -13.02 -9.66 -11.60
N GLN A 239 -12.71 -9.36 -10.34
CA GLN A 239 -13.10 -8.11 -9.69
C GLN A 239 -12.17 -6.92 -10.00
N PHE A 240 -10.86 -7.14 -10.11
CA PHE A 240 -9.87 -6.05 -10.09
C PHE A 240 -9.07 -5.86 -11.39
N ASN A 241 -8.96 -6.87 -12.26
CA ASN A 241 -8.09 -6.79 -13.44
C ASN A 241 -8.43 -5.60 -14.37
N THR A 242 -9.71 -5.22 -14.50
CA THR A 242 -10.09 -4.02 -15.29
C THR A 242 -9.48 -2.75 -14.69
N THR A 243 -9.62 -2.55 -13.39
CA THR A 243 -9.08 -1.36 -12.70
C THR A 243 -7.56 -1.37 -12.66
N GLN A 244 -6.93 -2.54 -12.54
CA GLN A 244 -5.46 -2.71 -12.62
C GLN A 244 -4.94 -2.31 -14.01
N ARG A 245 -5.66 -2.68 -15.08
CA ARG A 245 -5.36 -2.24 -16.44
C ARG A 245 -5.45 -0.73 -16.57
N GLU A 246 -6.56 -0.13 -16.12
CA GLU A 246 -6.74 1.33 -16.15
C GLU A 246 -5.63 2.08 -15.39
N LEU A 247 -5.23 1.59 -14.21
CA LEU A 247 -4.13 2.17 -13.43
C LEU A 247 -2.80 2.12 -14.18
N ARG A 248 -2.48 0.98 -14.81
CA ARG A 248 -1.27 0.85 -15.63
C ARG A 248 -1.29 1.81 -16.81
N GLU A 249 -2.42 1.94 -17.51
CA GLU A 249 -2.54 2.89 -18.62
C GLU A 249 -2.32 4.33 -18.14
N PHE A 250 -2.91 4.70 -17.01
CA PHE A 250 -2.69 6.00 -16.41
C PHE A 250 -1.20 6.24 -16.10
N TYR A 251 -0.52 5.29 -15.45
CA TYR A 251 0.92 5.38 -15.16
C TYR A 251 1.77 5.46 -16.42
N TYR A 252 1.41 4.74 -17.48
CA TYR A 252 2.10 4.81 -18.76
C TYR A 252 1.93 6.19 -19.41
N GLN A 253 0.74 6.81 -19.34
CA GLN A 253 0.47 8.14 -19.89
C GLN A 253 1.24 9.25 -19.17
N ILE A 254 1.45 9.14 -17.86
CA ILE A 254 2.15 10.16 -17.06
C ILE A 254 3.66 9.93 -16.93
N ARG A 255 4.22 8.87 -17.53
CA ARG A 255 5.60 8.43 -17.27
C ARG A 255 6.69 9.46 -17.57
N GLU A 256 6.42 10.40 -18.47
CA GLU A 256 7.36 11.46 -18.83
C GLU A 256 7.43 12.59 -17.78
N MET A 257 6.52 12.60 -16.81
CA MET A 257 6.44 13.62 -15.77
C MET A 257 6.51 12.95 -14.40
N PRO A 258 7.66 12.96 -13.69
CA PRO A 258 7.71 12.52 -12.30
C PRO A 258 6.83 13.39 -11.41
N TRP A 259 5.97 12.77 -10.59
CA TRP A 259 5.04 13.52 -9.73
C TRP A 259 5.72 13.83 -8.39
N VAL A 260 5.99 15.12 -8.19
CA VAL A 260 6.57 15.64 -6.96
C VAL A 260 5.44 16.10 -6.03
N HIS A 261 5.21 15.35 -4.94
CA HIS A 261 4.16 15.66 -3.97
C HIS A 261 4.52 16.84 -3.06
N GLY A 262 5.80 17.02 -2.73
CA GLY A 262 6.30 18.11 -1.89
C GLY A 262 7.70 17.84 -1.37
N PRO A 263 8.35 18.84 -0.73
CA PRO A 263 9.74 18.72 -0.30
C PRO A 263 9.91 17.61 0.74
N GLY A 264 10.87 16.71 0.49
CA GLY A 264 11.19 15.58 1.37
C GLY A 264 10.26 14.37 1.28
N LEU A 265 9.12 14.47 0.57
CA LEU A 265 8.27 13.31 0.29
C LEU A 265 8.85 12.47 -0.86
N PRO A 266 8.60 11.14 -0.87
CA PRO A 266 9.00 10.29 -1.99
C PRO A 266 8.38 10.79 -3.30
N VAL A 267 9.18 10.86 -4.36
CA VAL A 267 8.68 11.14 -5.71
C VAL A 267 7.96 9.90 -6.25
N MET A 268 6.78 10.08 -6.84
CA MET A 268 6.15 9.03 -7.61
C MET A 268 6.79 9.02 -9.01
N ASP A 269 7.86 8.24 -9.12
CA ASP A 269 8.59 8.00 -10.36
C ASP A 269 8.09 6.70 -11.01
N VAL A 270 7.49 6.84 -12.19
CA VAL A 270 7.04 5.76 -13.06
C VAL A 270 7.64 5.87 -14.47
N THR A 271 8.76 6.59 -14.62
CA THR A 271 9.39 6.85 -15.94
C THR A 271 9.79 5.58 -16.68
N ASN A 272 10.06 4.49 -15.95
CA ASN A 272 10.41 3.20 -16.52
C ASN A 272 9.20 2.28 -16.78
N MET A 273 7.97 2.79 -16.81
CA MET A 273 6.77 1.99 -17.11
C MET A 273 6.87 1.42 -18.54
N PRO A 274 6.83 0.07 -18.72
CA PRO A 274 6.93 -0.55 -20.03
C PRO A 274 5.72 -0.22 -20.91
N ALA A 275 5.90 -0.28 -22.23
CA ALA A 275 4.87 0.03 -23.23
C ALA A 275 3.91 -1.13 -23.50
N GLU A 276 4.35 -2.36 -23.25
CA GLU A 276 3.54 -3.56 -23.37
C GLU A 276 2.42 -3.59 -22.31
N PRO A 277 1.18 -3.93 -22.70
CA PRO A 277 0.04 -3.98 -21.78
C PRO A 277 0.15 -5.16 -20.81
N LEU A 278 -0.63 -5.10 -19.72
CA LEU A 278 -0.77 -6.23 -18.79
C LEU A 278 -1.44 -7.42 -19.49
N VAL A 279 -0.92 -8.62 -19.26
CA VAL A 279 -1.52 -9.88 -19.68
C VAL A 279 -2.14 -10.54 -18.46
N PHE A 280 -3.44 -10.82 -18.50
CA PHE A 280 -4.14 -11.54 -17.43
C PHE A 280 -4.28 -13.00 -17.81
N GLN A 281 -3.78 -13.89 -16.96
CA GLN A 281 -3.72 -15.33 -17.23
C GLN A 281 -4.03 -16.12 -15.97
N SER A 282 -4.69 -17.26 -16.11
CA SER A 282 -4.86 -18.17 -14.98
C SER A 282 -3.53 -18.85 -14.66
N GLY A 283 -3.21 -18.98 -13.37
CA GLY A 283 -2.05 -19.77 -12.91
C GLY A 283 -2.03 -21.24 -13.35
N THR A 284 -3.12 -21.80 -13.89
CA THR A 284 -3.10 -23.14 -14.53
C THR A 284 -2.45 -23.16 -15.90
N LYS A 285 -2.28 -22.00 -16.53
CA LYS A 285 -1.72 -21.84 -17.88
C LYS A 285 -0.34 -21.17 -17.88
N SER A 286 0.21 -20.83 -16.72
CA SER A 286 1.45 -20.08 -16.59
C SER A 286 2.33 -20.70 -15.50
N ALA A 287 3.46 -21.26 -15.92
CA ALA A 287 4.50 -21.75 -15.01
C ALA A 287 5.06 -20.60 -14.15
N GLY A 288 5.15 -19.40 -14.71
CA GLY A 288 5.59 -18.22 -13.96
C GLY A 288 4.62 -17.86 -12.82
N LEU A 289 3.31 -17.85 -13.05
CA LEU A 289 2.31 -17.61 -12.00
C LEU A 289 2.27 -18.73 -10.96
N GLU A 290 2.44 -19.99 -11.37
CA GLU A 290 2.57 -21.11 -10.44
C GLU A 290 3.80 -20.97 -9.53
N LEU A 291 4.93 -20.50 -10.06
CA LEU A 291 6.11 -20.17 -9.26
C LEU A 291 5.83 -19.01 -8.29
N VAL A 292 5.14 -17.96 -8.73
CA VAL A 292 4.80 -16.82 -7.86
C VAL A 292 3.94 -17.28 -6.69
N ASP A 293 2.92 -18.12 -6.90
CA ASP A 293 2.06 -18.66 -5.83
C ASP A 293 2.89 -19.35 -4.75
N ILE A 294 3.82 -20.24 -5.15
CA ILE A 294 4.70 -20.95 -4.22
C ILE A 294 5.59 -19.99 -3.44
N TYR A 295 6.26 -19.07 -4.13
CA TYR A 295 7.12 -18.08 -3.47
C TYR A 295 6.33 -17.20 -2.52
N LEU A 296 5.17 -16.69 -2.96
CA LEU A 296 4.32 -15.81 -2.17
C LEU A 296 3.80 -16.51 -0.92
N TRP A 297 3.38 -17.77 -1.02
CA TRP A 297 2.93 -18.55 0.14
C TRP A 297 4.05 -18.74 1.18
N ILE A 298 5.25 -19.11 0.73
CA ILE A 298 6.41 -19.32 1.62
C ILE A 298 6.81 -18.01 2.30
N PHE A 299 6.97 -16.93 1.53
CA PHE A 299 7.37 -15.63 2.06
C PHE A 299 6.32 -15.03 2.99
N LYS A 300 5.03 -15.17 2.67
CA LYS A 300 3.94 -14.73 3.54
C LYS A 300 4.04 -15.38 4.91
N ARG A 301 4.25 -16.70 4.97
CA ARG A 301 4.44 -17.41 6.24
C ARG A 301 5.65 -16.90 7.01
N PHE A 302 6.78 -16.71 6.32
CA PHE A 302 7.99 -16.16 6.94
C PHE A 302 7.73 -14.78 7.56
N MET A 303 7.09 -13.87 6.82
CA MET A 303 6.79 -12.51 7.29
C MET A 303 5.75 -12.49 8.41
N GLU A 304 4.82 -13.45 8.43
CA GLU A 304 3.84 -13.64 9.51
C GLU A 304 4.45 -14.31 10.76
N GLY A 305 5.76 -14.60 10.77
CA GLY A 305 6.43 -15.29 11.86
C GLY A 305 5.97 -16.74 12.06
N LYS A 306 5.35 -17.34 11.04
CA LYS A 306 4.90 -18.73 11.07
C LYS A 306 6.08 -19.66 10.82
N GLU A 307 5.99 -20.86 11.40
CA GLU A 307 7.01 -21.88 11.21
C GLU A 307 7.15 -22.26 9.72
N LEU A 308 8.42 -22.41 9.33
CA LEU A 308 8.87 -22.95 8.06
C LEU A 308 9.89 -24.06 8.33
N THR A 309 9.83 -25.10 7.52
CA THR A 309 10.85 -26.15 7.48
C THR A 309 12.20 -25.57 7.02
N ARG A 310 13.29 -26.30 7.27
CA ARG A 310 14.64 -25.89 6.86
C ARG A 310 14.77 -25.66 5.34
N PRO A 311 14.23 -26.53 4.46
CA PRO A 311 14.29 -26.30 3.01
C PRO A 311 13.59 -25.00 2.60
N LEU A 312 12.36 -24.75 3.07
CA LEU A 312 11.62 -23.53 2.73
C LEU A 312 12.32 -22.27 3.25
N THR A 313 12.89 -22.35 4.44
CA THR A 313 13.68 -21.27 5.03
C THR A 313 14.91 -20.94 4.19
N ARG A 314 15.59 -21.95 3.61
CA ARG A 314 16.71 -21.75 2.68
C ARG A 314 16.30 -20.97 1.43
N LEU A 315 15.10 -21.20 0.88
CA LEU A 315 14.58 -20.44 -0.26
C LEU A 315 14.42 -18.95 0.07
N VAL A 316 13.87 -18.64 1.25
CA VAL A 316 13.72 -17.25 1.72
C VAL A 316 15.09 -16.56 1.86
N TYR A 317 16.03 -17.19 2.56
CA TYR A 317 17.35 -16.58 2.79
C TYR A 317 18.15 -16.38 1.52
N THR A 318 17.98 -17.23 0.50
CA THR A 318 18.63 -17.07 -0.81
C THR A 318 18.18 -15.79 -1.52
N ASN A 319 16.97 -15.31 -1.24
CA ASN A 319 16.41 -14.10 -1.83
C ASN A 319 16.66 -12.82 -1.00
N ARG A 320 17.21 -12.94 0.21
CA ARG A 320 17.31 -11.84 1.19
C ARG A 320 17.97 -10.57 0.63
N ASN A 321 18.94 -10.72 -0.26
CA ASN A 321 19.72 -9.62 -0.82
C ASN A 321 19.30 -9.22 -2.24
N THR A 322 18.32 -9.91 -2.84
CA THR A 322 17.93 -9.71 -4.24
C THR A 322 16.46 -9.29 -4.39
N GLY A 323 15.63 -9.67 -3.42
CA GLY A 323 14.24 -9.26 -3.31
C GLY A 323 14.09 -7.89 -2.67
N ARG A 324 12.94 -7.26 -2.91
CA ARG A 324 12.48 -6.04 -2.24
C ARG A 324 11.25 -6.35 -1.43
N THR A 325 11.14 -5.73 -0.27
CA THR A 325 9.96 -5.82 0.59
C THR A 325 9.61 -4.44 1.10
N ASP A 326 8.35 -4.06 0.96
CA ASP A 326 7.80 -2.84 1.56
C ASP A 326 6.32 -3.06 1.89
N SER A 327 5.78 -2.22 2.76
CA SER A 327 4.38 -2.30 3.19
C SER A 327 3.74 -0.93 3.34
N VAL A 328 2.44 -0.91 3.06
CA VAL A 328 1.51 0.13 3.51
C VAL A 328 1.05 -0.25 4.91
N SER A 329 1.72 0.34 5.90
CA SER A 329 1.42 0.14 7.32
C SER A 329 1.87 1.36 8.14
N LEU A 330 1.28 1.54 9.32
CA LEU A 330 1.68 2.58 10.26
C LEU A 330 3.12 2.36 10.75
N GLN A 331 3.56 1.10 10.85
CA GLN A 331 4.95 0.77 11.17
C GLN A 331 5.93 1.28 10.09
N SER A 332 5.61 1.09 8.81
CA SER A 332 6.44 1.61 7.71
C SER A 332 6.41 3.13 7.63
N VAL A 333 5.28 3.77 7.97
CA VAL A 333 5.20 5.22 8.16
C VAL A 333 6.10 5.69 9.30
N ALA A 334 6.07 5.02 10.46
CA ALA A 334 6.92 5.35 11.61
C ALA A 334 8.42 5.22 11.28
N LYS A 335 8.80 4.18 10.54
CA LYS A 335 10.17 4.02 10.06
C LYS A 335 10.60 5.19 9.16
N ARG A 336 9.79 5.56 8.16
CA ARG A 336 10.06 6.71 7.27
C ARG A 336 10.12 8.04 8.03
N SER A 337 9.23 8.22 8.99
CA SER A 337 9.22 9.39 9.89
C SER A 337 10.56 9.51 10.62
N LYS A 338 10.98 8.43 11.28
CA LYS A 338 12.25 8.39 12.01
C LYS A 338 13.45 8.65 11.11
N GLU A 339 13.53 7.97 9.96
CA GLU A 339 14.63 8.14 9.00
C GLU A 339 14.73 9.58 8.46
N PHE A 340 13.60 10.28 8.33
CA PHE A 340 13.59 11.69 7.94
C PHE A 340 14.07 12.58 9.08
N LEU A 341 13.51 12.42 10.28
CA LEU A 341 13.87 13.23 11.46
C LEU A 341 15.35 13.07 11.83
N ASP A 342 15.89 11.86 11.77
CA ASP A 342 17.30 11.55 12.05
C ASP A 342 18.28 12.23 11.06
N LYS A 343 17.79 12.67 9.89
CA LYS A 343 18.59 13.36 8.85
C LYS A 343 18.49 14.87 8.92
N LEU A 344 17.63 15.42 9.78
CA LEU A 344 17.49 16.87 9.91
C LEU A 344 18.76 17.46 10.52
N GLN A 345 19.22 18.55 9.93
CA GLN A 345 20.33 19.35 10.46
C GLN A 345 19.79 20.47 11.34
N GLU A 346 20.61 20.92 12.29
CA GLU A 346 20.28 22.09 13.10
C GLU A 346 20.07 23.32 12.18
N PRO A 347 18.89 23.96 12.24
CA PRO A 347 18.58 25.08 11.36
C PRO A 347 19.37 26.33 11.76
N THR A 348 19.82 27.09 10.76
CA THR A 348 20.46 28.40 11.02
C THR A 348 19.44 29.43 11.51
N ALA A 349 19.92 30.53 12.12
CA ALA A 349 19.05 31.63 12.54
C ALA A 349 18.22 32.22 11.39
N GLU A 350 18.79 32.30 10.18
CA GLU A 350 18.08 32.75 8.98
C GLU A 350 16.98 31.76 8.55
N MET A 351 17.29 30.46 8.55
CA MET A 351 16.28 29.41 8.28
C MET A 351 15.14 29.48 9.29
N MET A 352 15.45 29.66 10.58
CA MET A 352 14.45 29.81 11.63
C MET A 352 13.59 31.06 11.45
N LYS A 353 14.16 32.17 10.98
CA LYS A 353 13.40 33.39 10.67
C LYS A 353 12.44 33.15 9.51
N LYS A 354 12.92 32.61 8.38
CA LYS A 354 12.08 32.27 7.22
C LYS A 354 10.99 31.26 7.57
N ALA A 355 11.31 30.26 8.40
CA ALA A 355 10.35 29.26 8.85
C ALA A 355 9.22 29.88 9.69
N ARG A 356 9.53 30.85 10.57
CA ARG A 356 8.51 31.57 11.34
C ARG A 356 7.62 32.42 10.43
N GLU A 357 8.21 33.19 9.51
CA GLU A 357 7.45 33.99 8.55
C GLU A 357 6.51 33.13 7.71
N TYR A 358 7.00 32.01 7.18
CA TYR A 358 6.18 31.08 6.41
C TYR A 358 5.07 30.44 7.25
N ARG A 359 5.39 30.00 8.48
CA ARG A 359 4.41 29.44 9.41
C ARG A 359 3.31 30.45 9.71
N ASP A 360 3.66 31.69 10.01
CA ASP A 360 2.69 32.72 10.40
C ASP A 360 1.75 33.04 9.22
N GLN A 361 2.25 33.06 7.98
CA GLN A 361 1.41 33.18 6.77
C GLN A 361 0.44 32.02 6.60
N GLU A 362 0.91 30.78 6.75
CA GLU A 362 0.06 29.58 6.67
C GLU A 362 -0.98 29.56 7.79
N GLU A 363 -0.64 30.00 9.00
CA GLU A 363 -1.55 30.05 10.13
C GLU A 363 -2.67 31.07 9.93
N VAL A 364 -2.39 32.25 9.37
CA VAL A 364 -3.44 33.22 9.02
C VAL A 364 -4.48 32.57 8.10
N ARG A 365 -4.02 31.93 7.02
CA ARG A 365 -4.91 31.24 6.06
C ARG A 365 -5.70 30.12 6.72
N ARG A 366 -5.05 29.31 7.57
CA ARG A 366 -5.67 28.17 8.24
C ARG A 366 -6.76 28.61 9.22
N LEU A 367 -6.48 29.66 10.01
CA LEU A 367 -7.37 30.14 11.06
C LEU A 367 -8.65 30.76 10.50
N GLU A 368 -8.66 31.28 9.27
CA GLU A 368 -9.87 31.70 8.55
C GLU A 368 -10.89 30.56 8.39
N HIS A 369 -10.41 29.32 8.34
CA HIS A 369 -11.23 28.13 8.13
C HIS A 369 -11.47 27.34 9.41
N ARG A 370 -11.03 27.85 10.56
CA ARG A 370 -11.19 27.15 11.83
C ARG A 370 -12.65 27.17 12.27
N VAL A 371 -13.22 25.99 12.50
CA VAL A 371 -14.57 25.85 13.06
C VAL A 371 -14.47 25.73 14.58
N GLN A 372 -15.18 26.60 15.32
CA GLN A 372 -15.37 26.42 16.75
C GLN A 372 -16.55 25.48 16.99
N ILE A 373 -16.27 24.23 17.34
CA ILE A 373 -17.30 23.32 17.84
C ILE A 373 -17.48 23.61 19.33
N LEU A 374 -18.58 24.28 19.68
CA LEU A 374 -19.02 24.35 21.07
C LEU A 374 -19.37 22.92 21.52
N PRO A 375 -18.94 22.49 22.72
CA PRO A 375 -19.33 21.17 23.22
C PRO A 375 -20.86 21.06 23.23
N PRO A 376 -21.43 19.88 22.92
CA PRO A 376 -22.86 19.68 23.01
C PRO A 376 -23.33 20.02 24.42
N SER A 377 -24.32 20.91 24.50
CA SER A 377 -24.96 21.40 25.73
C SER A 377 -25.63 20.30 26.53
#